data_AF-A0A1F5ZQL6-F1
#
_entry.id   AF-A0A1F5ZQL6-F1
#
_cell.length_a   1.000
_cell.length_b   1.000
_cell.length_c   1.000
_cell.angle_alpha   90.00
_cell.angle_beta   90.00
_cell.angle_gamma   90.00
#
_symmetry.space_group_name_H-M   'P 1'
#
loop_
_entity.id
_entity.type
_entity.pdbx_description
1 polymer ?
#
loop_
_entity_poly.entity_id
_entity_poly.type
_entity_poly.pdbx_seq_one_letter_code
_entity_poly.pdbx_strand_id
1 'polypeptide(L)'
;MTKDGRIWLSHSGLETQERCPRCFYLQYKKGIYHPEGIVSRLANRFDQVLKNYFNIYRPLGELPPMIKGKIAGKLENPFVEKYWAKIDDKYGFWGKLDECLINEKGEYIPVDFKTSSSDPRGRETLSAYKSQIDDYLFLMEKSGKKIAGYGYLIYFFPDEGKLLHDGFPMIIHITKLEGNPTNTTKRILNAKLILEKSIPDPSKECPFCSWYETMKTELGEIPVKSQAAKSLKVPKKYFQEKLI
;
A
#
# COMPACT_ATOMS: atom_id res chain seq x y z
N MET A 1 3.81 17.68 1.75
CA MET A 1 4.66 18.09 0.61
C MET A 1 6.09 17.76 0.99
N THR A 2 6.74 16.92 0.21
CA THR A 2 8.18 16.69 0.31
C THR A 2 8.93 17.98 0.01
N LYS A 3 10.17 18.09 0.50
CA LYS A 3 10.99 19.30 0.37
C LYS A 3 11.32 19.68 -1.08
N ASP A 4 11.10 18.77 -2.03
CA ASP A 4 11.49 18.91 -3.44
C ASP A 4 10.35 19.39 -4.37
N GLY A 5 9.17 19.70 -3.83
CA GLY A 5 8.05 20.26 -4.60
C GLY A 5 7.29 19.27 -5.51
N ARG A 6 7.69 17.99 -5.55
CA ARG A 6 7.02 16.97 -6.38
C ARG A 6 5.74 16.46 -5.75
N ILE A 7 4.82 16.04 -6.62
CA ILE A 7 3.68 15.20 -6.25
C ILE A 7 4.16 13.75 -6.22
N TRP A 8 4.21 13.18 -5.01
CA TRP A 8 4.64 11.80 -4.80
C TRP A 8 3.46 10.83 -4.76
N LEU A 9 3.31 10.08 -5.85
CA LEU A 9 2.32 9.01 -6.02
C LEU A 9 2.73 7.77 -5.22
N SER A 10 1.75 6.98 -4.78
CA SER A 10 1.93 5.72 -4.05
C SER A 10 1.00 4.64 -4.60
N HIS A 11 1.26 3.37 -4.27
CA HIS A 11 0.38 2.24 -4.60
C HIS A 11 -1.10 2.53 -4.26
N SER A 12 -1.37 2.90 -3.01
CA SER A 12 -2.73 3.24 -2.53
C SER A 12 -3.34 4.45 -3.24
N GLY A 13 -2.51 5.40 -3.70
CA GLY A 13 -2.95 6.50 -4.54
C GLY A 13 -3.40 6.04 -5.92
N LEU A 14 -2.66 5.13 -6.54
CA LEU A 14 -3.00 4.54 -7.83
C LEU A 14 -4.23 3.62 -7.74
N GLU A 15 -4.41 2.89 -6.63
CA GLU A 15 -5.66 2.17 -6.38
C GLU A 15 -6.87 3.12 -6.28
N THR A 16 -6.69 4.27 -5.63
CA THR A 16 -7.73 5.30 -5.57
C THR A 16 -8.05 5.83 -6.97
N GLN A 17 -7.04 6.01 -7.82
CA GLN A 17 -7.22 6.39 -9.22
C GLN A 17 -8.02 5.35 -10.00
N GLU A 18 -7.73 4.07 -9.81
CA GLU A 18 -8.42 2.96 -10.49
C GLU A 18 -9.88 2.86 -10.03
N ARG A 19 -10.15 3.13 -8.75
CA ARG A 19 -11.51 3.16 -8.21
C ARG A 19 -12.30 4.39 -8.66
N CYS A 20 -11.72 5.59 -8.59
CA CYS A 20 -12.40 6.83 -8.96
C CYS A 20 -11.41 7.95 -9.30
N PRO A 21 -11.37 8.43 -10.57
CA PRO A 21 -10.45 9.47 -10.99
C PRO A 21 -10.75 10.82 -10.32
N ARG A 22 -12.02 11.13 -10.02
CA ARG A 22 -12.39 12.36 -9.28
C ARG A 22 -11.83 12.35 -7.87
N CYS A 23 -12.01 11.26 -7.13
CA CYS A 23 -11.48 11.14 -5.77
C CYS A 23 -9.96 11.24 -5.75
N PHE A 24 -9.29 10.58 -6.70
CA PHE A 24 -7.85 10.68 -6.86
C PHE A 24 -7.38 12.12 -7.14
N TYR A 25 -8.06 12.84 -8.05
CA TYR A 25 -7.77 14.24 -8.31
C TYR A 25 -7.95 15.11 -7.05
N LEU A 26 -9.07 14.95 -6.34
CA LEU A 26 -9.36 15.66 -5.10
C LEU A 26 -8.29 15.40 -4.02
N GLN A 27 -7.86 14.16 -3.87
CA GLN A 27 -6.82 13.77 -2.94
C GLN A 27 -5.49 14.48 -3.25
N TYR A 28 -5.02 14.39 -4.49
CA TYR A 28 -3.67 14.83 -4.85
C TYR A 28 -3.57 16.33 -5.19
N LYS A 29 -4.63 16.94 -5.73
CA LYS A 29 -4.64 18.39 -6.07
C LYS A 29 -5.28 19.27 -5.02
N LYS A 30 -6.28 18.77 -4.30
CA LYS A 30 -7.06 19.56 -3.34
C LYS A 30 -6.81 19.17 -1.89
N GLY A 31 -6.11 18.06 -1.64
CA GLY A 31 -5.90 17.55 -0.28
C GLY A 31 -7.19 17.08 0.39
N ILE A 32 -8.21 16.74 -0.41
CA ILE A 32 -9.50 16.25 0.07
C ILE A 32 -9.49 14.74 -0.06
N TYR A 33 -9.45 14.07 1.09
CA TYR A 33 -9.42 12.61 1.20
C TYR A 33 -10.84 12.09 1.45
N HIS A 34 -11.04 10.79 1.21
CA HIS A 34 -12.23 10.11 1.71
C HIS A 34 -12.33 10.26 3.24
N PRO A 35 -13.55 10.30 3.80
CA PRO A 35 -13.75 10.17 5.23
C PRO A 35 -13.03 8.93 5.78
N GLU A 36 -12.46 9.04 6.98
CA GLU A 36 -11.77 7.93 7.62
C GLU A 36 -12.75 6.77 7.87
N GLY A 37 -12.39 5.58 7.38
CA GLY A 37 -13.10 4.34 7.70
C GLY A 37 -12.59 3.73 9.00
N ILE A 38 -13.40 2.85 9.60
CA ILE A 38 -12.98 2.08 10.78
C ILE A 38 -11.94 1.04 10.34
N VAL A 39 -10.71 1.15 10.85
CA VAL A 39 -9.63 0.19 10.59
C VAL A 39 -9.22 -0.53 11.87
N SER A 40 -8.91 -1.83 11.76
CA SER A 40 -8.44 -2.62 12.89
C SER A 40 -7.04 -2.16 13.33
N ARG A 41 -6.90 -1.73 14.60
CA ARG A 41 -5.59 -1.41 15.19
C ARG A 41 -4.75 -2.67 15.45
N LEU A 42 -5.40 -3.83 15.59
CA LEU A 42 -4.72 -5.09 15.86
C LEU A 42 -3.84 -5.51 14.68
N ALA A 43 -4.36 -5.47 13.45
CA ALA A 43 -3.59 -5.81 12.25
C ALA A 43 -2.34 -4.93 12.11
N ASN A 44 -2.48 -3.61 12.31
CA ASN A 44 -1.35 -2.67 12.25
C ASN A 44 -0.25 -3.01 13.26
N ARG A 45 -0.63 -3.38 14.50
CA ARG A 45 0.35 -3.78 15.52
C ARG A 45 0.98 -5.13 15.17
N PHE A 46 0.21 -6.03 14.57
CA PHE A 46 0.68 -7.33 14.13
C PHE A 46 1.76 -7.22 13.04
N ASP A 47 1.60 -6.31 12.08
CA ASP A 47 2.61 -6.07 11.05
C ASP A 47 3.96 -5.63 11.67
N GLN A 48 3.93 -4.81 12.73
CA GLN A 48 5.15 -4.45 13.48
C GLN A 48 5.78 -5.66 14.19
N VAL A 49 4.96 -6.55 14.76
CA VAL A 49 5.44 -7.79 15.40
C VAL A 49 6.13 -8.68 14.38
N LEU A 50 5.55 -8.84 13.19
CA LEU A 50 6.13 -9.63 12.10
C LEU A 50 7.47 -9.05 11.63
N LYS A 51 7.53 -7.73 11.40
CA LYS A 51 8.79 -7.06 11.02
C LYS A 51 9.88 -7.24 12.07
N ASN A 52 9.54 -7.07 13.34
CA ASN A 52 10.49 -7.28 14.43
C ASN A 52 10.98 -8.73 14.49
N TYR A 53 10.09 -9.70 14.27
CA TYR A 53 10.47 -11.11 14.24
C TYR A 53 11.45 -11.40 13.10
N PHE A 54 11.20 -10.90 11.88
CA PHE A 54 12.12 -11.04 10.75
C PHE A 54 13.48 -10.35 11.02
N ASN A 55 13.47 -9.17 11.66
CA ASN A 55 14.69 -8.45 12.02
C ASN A 55 15.62 -9.27 12.93
N ILE A 56 15.09 -10.14 13.81
CA ILE A 56 15.89 -11.00 14.69
C ILE A 56 16.75 -11.99 13.88
N TYR A 57 16.23 -12.52 12.78
CA TYR A 57 16.94 -13.52 11.95
C TYR A 57 17.86 -12.89 10.90
N ARG A 58 17.62 -11.63 10.52
CA ARG A 58 18.42 -10.91 9.51
C ARG A 58 19.94 -10.91 9.78
N PRO A 59 20.45 -10.58 10.99
CA PRO A 59 21.89 -10.60 11.24
C PRO A 59 22.48 -12.02 11.25
N LEU A 60 21.65 -13.04 11.44
CA LEU A 60 22.05 -14.45 11.40
C LEU A 60 22.22 -14.98 9.96
N GLY A 61 21.72 -14.23 8.97
CA GLY A 61 21.68 -14.70 7.58
C GLY A 61 20.69 -15.85 7.36
N GLU A 62 19.74 -16.03 8.29
CA GLU A 62 18.74 -17.09 8.27
C GLU A 62 17.34 -16.54 7.94
N LEU A 63 16.49 -17.40 7.40
CA LEU A 63 15.05 -17.14 7.32
C LEU A 63 14.38 -17.51 8.64
N PRO A 64 13.37 -16.75 9.09
CA PRO A 64 12.56 -17.11 10.24
C PRO A 64 11.96 -18.52 10.10
N PRO A 65 11.89 -19.34 11.17
CA PRO A 65 11.39 -20.71 11.13
C PRO A 65 10.02 -20.86 10.44
N MET A 66 9.15 -19.86 10.57
CA MET A 66 7.83 -19.82 9.95
C MET A 66 7.83 -19.90 8.41
N ILE A 67 8.91 -19.45 7.77
CA ILE A 67 9.09 -19.43 6.31
C ILE A 67 10.32 -20.22 5.82
N LYS A 68 11.18 -20.67 6.74
CA LYS A 68 12.36 -21.50 6.45
C LYS A 68 11.92 -22.80 5.74
N GLY A 69 12.60 -23.14 4.64
CA GLY A 69 12.27 -24.31 3.81
C GLY A 69 11.02 -24.16 2.94
N LYS A 70 10.25 -23.07 3.07
CA LYS A 70 9.08 -22.78 2.22
C LYS A 70 9.42 -21.83 1.07
N ILE A 71 10.38 -20.93 1.29
CA ILE A 71 10.93 -20.03 0.28
C ILE A 71 12.46 -20.07 0.34
N ALA A 72 13.08 -19.79 -0.80
CA ALA A 72 14.53 -19.72 -0.94
C ALA A 72 15.02 -18.26 -0.90
N GLY A 73 16.26 -18.07 -0.47
CA GLY A 73 16.91 -16.76 -0.39
C GLY A 73 17.31 -16.38 1.04
N LYS A 74 17.83 -15.18 1.18
CA LYS A 74 18.23 -14.57 2.46
C LYS A 74 17.52 -13.23 2.63
N LEU A 75 17.26 -12.84 3.87
CA LEU A 75 16.76 -11.49 4.18
C LEU A 75 17.77 -10.45 3.69
N GLU A 76 17.30 -9.39 3.04
CA GLU A 76 18.14 -8.25 2.66
C GLU A 76 18.78 -7.65 3.92
N ASN A 77 20.10 -7.47 3.91
CA ASN A 77 20.85 -6.92 5.03
C ASN A 77 21.96 -5.96 4.57
N PRO A 78 21.90 -4.65 4.90
CA PRO A 78 20.83 -3.97 5.64
C PRO A 78 19.53 -3.86 4.82
N PHE A 79 18.38 -3.99 5.48
CA PHE A 79 17.07 -3.88 4.83
C PHE A 79 16.75 -2.43 4.44
N VAL A 80 16.33 -2.23 3.19
CA VAL A 80 15.86 -0.95 2.67
C VAL A 80 14.34 -0.97 2.63
N GLU A 81 13.72 -0.30 3.60
CA GLU A 81 12.26 -0.33 3.75
C GLU A 81 11.55 0.62 2.77
N LYS A 82 12.14 1.78 2.46
CA LYS A 82 11.50 2.86 1.69
C LYS A 82 12.23 3.13 0.39
N TYR A 83 11.49 3.20 -0.70
CA TYR A 83 12.01 3.47 -2.03
C TYR A 83 11.34 4.70 -2.63
N TRP A 84 12.13 5.46 -3.40
CA TRP A 84 11.69 6.68 -4.07
C TRP A 84 12.24 6.65 -5.49
N ALA A 85 11.35 6.80 -6.47
CA ALA A 85 11.68 6.92 -7.88
C ALA A 85 11.24 8.29 -8.39
N LYS A 86 12.20 9.12 -8.83
CA LYS A 86 11.89 10.34 -9.58
C LYS A 86 11.32 9.92 -10.94
N ILE A 87 10.12 10.40 -11.27
CA ILE A 87 9.49 10.15 -12.57
C ILE A 87 9.82 11.29 -13.53
N ASP A 88 9.61 12.54 -13.08
CA ASP A 88 9.99 13.75 -13.80
C ASP A 88 10.15 14.92 -12.80
N ASP A 89 10.10 16.16 -13.28
CA ASP A 89 10.26 17.35 -12.44
C ASP A 89 9.04 17.68 -11.57
N LYS A 90 7.85 17.17 -11.92
CA LYS A 90 6.60 17.40 -11.19
C LYS A 90 6.17 16.19 -10.37
N TYR A 91 6.54 14.98 -10.78
CA TYR A 91 6.05 13.73 -10.20
C TYR A 91 7.16 12.80 -9.73
N GLY A 92 6.88 12.11 -8.64
CA GLY A 92 7.66 10.98 -8.13
C GLY A 92 6.74 9.82 -7.76
N PHE A 93 7.30 8.62 -7.63
CA PHE A 93 6.61 7.45 -7.12
C PHE A 93 7.38 6.88 -5.93
N TRP A 94 6.69 6.50 -4.87
CA TRP A 94 7.33 5.97 -3.67
C TRP A 94 6.53 4.81 -3.09
N GLY A 95 7.22 3.98 -2.32
CA GLY A 95 6.63 2.83 -1.67
C GLY A 95 7.44 2.40 -0.45
N LYS A 96 6.78 1.58 0.37
CA LYS A 96 7.32 1.01 1.59
C LYS A 96 7.13 -0.49 1.52
N LEU A 97 8.21 -1.27 1.51
CA LEU A 97 8.14 -2.73 1.55
C LEU A 97 7.93 -3.20 3.00
N ASP A 98 7.38 -4.39 3.14
CA ASP A 98 7.37 -5.07 4.44
C ASP A 98 8.66 -5.84 4.69
N GLU A 99 9.17 -6.53 3.66
CA GLU A 99 10.44 -7.23 3.70
C GLU A 99 11.00 -7.42 2.27
N CYS A 100 12.29 -7.75 2.16
CA CYS A 100 12.94 -8.08 0.90
C CYS A 100 13.84 -9.31 1.05
N LEU A 101 13.78 -10.21 0.08
CA LEU A 101 14.70 -11.34 -0.04
C LEU A 101 15.72 -11.11 -1.15
N ILE A 102 16.86 -11.77 -1.05
CA ILE A 102 17.87 -11.87 -2.11
C ILE A 102 18.07 -13.36 -2.41
N ASN A 103 17.85 -13.76 -3.66
CA ASN A 103 18.09 -15.14 -4.08
C ASN A 103 19.57 -15.42 -4.38
N GLU A 104 19.90 -16.67 -4.71
CA GLU A 104 21.27 -17.10 -5.01
C GLU A 104 21.89 -16.40 -6.24
N LYS A 105 21.06 -15.85 -7.14
CA LYS A 105 21.48 -15.07 -8.31
C LYS A 105 21.73 -13.58 -8.00
N GLY A 106 21.63 -13.19 -6.73
CA GLY A 106 21.74 -11.80 -6.29
C GLY A 106 20.54 -10.95 -6.71
N GLU A 107 19.39 -11.55 -7.00
CA GLU A 107 18.18 -10.85 -7.40
C GLU A 107 17.29 -10.58 -6.20
N TYR A 108 16.79 -9.36 -6.12
CA TYR A 108 15.93 -8.90 -5.05
C TYR A 108 14.46 -9.23 -5.32
N ILE A 109 13.77 -9.68 -4.29
CA ILE A 109 12.39 -10.18 -4.32
C ILE A 109 11.60 -9.44 -3.25
N PRO A 110 10.62 -8.60 -3.61
CA PRO A 110 9.77 -7.94 -2.63
C PRO A 110 8.85 -8.96 -1.93
N VAL A 111 8.64 -8.74 -0.64
CA VAL A 111 7.71 -9.50 0.19
C VAL A 111 6.72 -8.54 0.83
N ASP A 112 5.43 -8.88 0.75
CA ASP A 112 4.34 -8.12 1.36
C ASP A 112 3.58 -9.00 2.36
N PHE A 113 3.36 -8.48 3.57
CA PHE A 113 2.68 -9.21 4.63
C PHE A 113 1.18 -8.95 4.57
N LYS A 114 0.39 -10.02 4.65
CA LYS A 114 -1.07 -9.96 4.62
C LYS A 114 -1.65 -10.58 5.88
N THR A 115 -2.01 -9.73 6.83
CA THR A 115 -2.75 -10.16 8.02
C THR A 115 -4.23 -10.30 7.69
N SER A 116 -4.81 -11.48 7.86
CA SER A 116 -6.21 -11.78 7.57
C SER A 116 -6.91 -12.36 8.79
N SER A 117 -8.19 -12.02 8.99
CA SER A 117 -9.04 -12.62 10.03
C SER A 117 -9.56 -14.01 9.66
N SER A 118 -9.39 -14.42 8.41
CA SER A 118 -9.95 -15.67 7.87
C SER A 118 -8.99 -16.32 6.88
N ASP A 119 -9.17 -17.62 6.66
CA ASP A 119 -8.34 -18.40 5.74
C ASP A 119 -8.40 -17.86 4.30
N PRO A 120 -7.29 -17.35 3.75
CA PRO A 120 -7.23 -16.82 2.39
C PRO A 120 -7.02 -17.92 1.34
N ARG A 121 -6.74 -19.17 1.74
CA ARG A 121 -6.49 -20.26 0.80
C ARG A 121 -7.72 -20.51 -0.08
N GLY A 122 -7.48 -20.72 -1.37
CA GLY A 122 -8.54 -20.96 -2.36
C GLY A 122 -9.32 -19.70 -2.79
N ARG A 123 -9.02 -18.52 -2.22
CA ARG A 123 -9.57 -17.25 -2.72
C ARG A 123 -8.78 -16.77 -3.93
N GLU A 124 -9.47 -16.12 -4.86
CA GLU A 124 -8.80 -15.43 -5.96
C GLU A 124 -7.90 -14.33 -5.40
N THR A 125 -6.67 -14.26 -5.91
CA THR A 125 -5.74 -13.20 -5.51
C THR A 125 -6.25 -11.88 -6.06
N LEU A 126 -6.48 -10.90 -5.18
CA LEU A 126 -6.94 -9.57 -5.59
C LEU A 126 -5.94 -8.93 -6.55
N SER A 127 -6.44 -8.34 -7.63
CA SER A 127 -5.63 -7.62 -8.62
C SER A 127 -4.75 -6.53 -7.99
N ALA A 128 -5.25 -5.87 -6.94
CA ALA A 128 -4.51 -4.93 -6.11
C ALA A 128 -3.18 -5.50 -5.59
N TYR A 129 -3.17 -6.74 -5.10
CA TYR A 129 -1.94 -7.33 -4.56
C TYR A 129 -0.92 -7.63 -5.66
N LYS A 130 -1.39 -8.02 -6.85
CA LYS A 130 -0.51 -8.14 -8.01
C LYS A 130 0.08 -6.78 -8.41
N SER A 131 -0.74 -5.75 -8.48
CA SER A 131 -0.28 -4.38 -8.76
C SER A 131 0.73 -3.89 -7.71
N GLN A 132 0.61 -4.31 -6.46
CA GLN A 132 1.55 -3.95 -5.40
C GLN A 132 2.93 -4.58 -5.61
N ILE A 133 2.97 -5.85 -6.03
CA ILE A 133 4.22 -6.51 -6.42
C ILE A 133 4.85 -5.83 -7.64
N ASP A 134 4.06 -5.50 -8.67
CA ASP A 134 4.53 -4.74 -9.84
C ASP A 134 5.17 -3.40 -9.40
N ASP A 135 4.52 -2.69 -8.47
CA ASP A 135 4.97 -1.39 -7.96
C ASP A 135 6.30 -1.48 -7.19
N TYR A 136 6.48 -2.52 -6.36
CA TYR A 136 7.74 -2.73 -5.64
C TYR A 136 8.87 -3.11 -6.58
N LEU A 137 8.62 -4.01 -7.55
CA LEU A 137 9.62 -4.37 -8.54
C LEU A 137 10.06 -3.14 -9.35
N PHE A 138 9.12 -2.28 -9.76
CA PHE A 138 9.43 -1.00 -10.41
C PHE A 138 10.32 -0.10 -9.54
N LEU A 139 9.98 0.08 -8.26
CA LEU A 139 10.75 0.92 -7.35
C LEU A 139 12.18 0.39 -7.12
N MET A 140 12.31 -0.93 -6.94
CA MET A 140 13.59 -1.58 -6.73
C MET A 140 14.47 -1.50 -7.98
N GLU A 141 13.90 -1.75 -9.17
CA GLU A 141 14.60 -1.57 -10.45
C GLU A 141 15.08 -0.12 -10.63
N LYS A 142 14.21 0.87 -10.36
CA LYS A 142 14.59 2.30 -10.42
C LYS A 142 15.66 2.70 -9.42
N SER A 143 15.83 1.94 -8.33
CA SER A 143 16.93 2.12 -7.37
C SER A 143 18.23 1.41 -7.77
N GLY A 144 18.28 0.77 -8.93
CA GLY A 144 19.47 0.06 -9.44
C GLY A 144 19.60 -1.38 -8.92
N LYS A 145 18.57 -1.95 -8.30
CA LYS A 145 18.59 -3.35 -7.85
C LYS A 145 18.26 -4.28 -9.01
N LYS A 146 18.97 -5.42 -9.06
CA LYS A 146 18.65 -6.54 -9.95
C LYS A 146 17.41 -7.26 -9.40
N ILE A 147 16.29 -7.27 -10.11
CA ILE A 147 15.03 -7.85 -9.64
C ILE A 147 14.79 -9.28 -10.16
N ALA A 148 14.06 -10.11 -9.40
CA ALA A 148 13.79 -11.51 -9.78
C ALA A 148 12.56 -11.69 -10.70
N GLY A 149 11.82 -10.61 -10.99
CA GLY A 149 10.59 -10.64 -11.81
C GLY A 149 9.34 -11.14 -11.08
N TYR A 150 9.43 -11.45 -9.80
CA TYR A 150 8.31 -11.89 -8.97
C TYR A 150 8.44 -11.39 -7.54
N GLY A 151 7.38 -11.50 -6.76
CA GLY A 151 7.35 -11.25 -5.32
C GLY A 151 6.55 -12.29 -4.56
N TYR A 152 6.57 -12.20 -3.23
CA TYR A 152 5.77 -13.07 -2.36
C TYR A 152 4.74 -12.27 -1.57
N LEU A 153 3.53 -12.82 -1.50
CA LEU A 153 2.58 -12.49 -0.44
C LEU A 153 2.72 -13.55 0.65
N ILE A 154 2.91 -13.11 1.89
CA ILE A 154 2.89 -14.00 3.05
C ILE A 154 1.66 -13.66 3.87
N TYR A 155 0.70 -14.57 3.86
CA TYR A 155 -0.52 -14.47 4.63
C TYR A 155 -0.33 -15.03 6.02
N PHE A 156 -0.79 -14.26 7.01
CA PHE A 156 -0.80 -14.59 8.43
C PHE A 156 -2.25 -14.53 8.90
N PHE A 157 -2.79 -15.65 9.37
CA PHE A 157 -4.18 -15.72 9.82
C PHE A 157 -4.35 -16.74 10.96
N PRO A 158 -5.36 -16.55 11.82
CA PRO A 158 -5.57 -17.43 12.96
C PRO A 158 -6.14 -18.79 12.56
N ASP A 159 -5.83 -19.80 13.36
CA ASP A 159 -6.57 -21.06 13.43
C ASP A 159 -7.49 -21.11 14.67
N GLU A 160 -8.45 -22.03 14.67
CA GLU A 160 -9.30 -22.34 15.83
C GLU A 160 -8.47 -23.13 16.87
N GLY A 161 -7.64 -22.41 17.63
CA GLY A 161 -6.75 -22.99 18.63
C GLY A 161 -7.45 -23.54 19.87
N LYS A 162 -6.95 -24.67 20.39
CA LYS A 162 -7.43 -25.26 21.65
C LYS A 162 -6.70 -24.76 22.90
N LEU A 163 -5.46 -24.26 22.77
CA LEU A 163 -4.59 -23.85 23.88
C LEU A 163 -4.04 -22.42 23.67
N LEU A 164 -4.94 -21.44 23.57
CA LEU A 164 -4.57 -20.04 23.28
C LEU A 164 -3.61 -19.39 24.30
N HIS A 165 -3.54 -19.91 25.52
CA HIS A 165 -2.63 -19.42 26.56
C HIS A 165 -1.17 -19.83 26.32
N ASP A 166 -0.92 -20.93 25.60
CA ASP A 166 0.41 -21.40 25.23
C ASP A 166 0.91 -20.76 23.94
N GLY A 167 -0.02 -20.27 23.11
CA GLY A 167 0.30 -19.59 21.87
C GLY A 167 -0.93 -19.38 21.01
N PHE A 168 -0.93 -18.26 20.30
CA PHE A 168 -1.93 -17.99 19.27
C PHE A 168 -1.55 -18.77 18.00
N PRO A 169 -2.34 -19.77 17.55
CA PRO A 169 -1.98 -20.57 16.39
C PRO A 169 -2.13 -19.73 15.13
N MET A 170 -0.99 -19.30 14.60
CA MET A 170 -0.91 -18.53 13.38
C MET A 170 -0.54 -19.46 12.22
N ILE A 171 -1.41 -19.51 11.22
CA ILE A 171 -1.14 -20.23 9.97
C ILE A 171 -0.45 -19.28 9.00
N ILE A 172 0.54 -19.83 8.29
CA ILE A 172 1.30 -19.16 7.24
C ILE A 172 0.94 -19.76 5.89
N HIS A 173 0.44 -18.92 4.99
CA HIS A 173 0.27 -19.28 3.59
C HIS A 173 1.09 -18.34 2.70
N ILE A 174 1.87 -18.90 1.76
CA ILE A 174 2.75 -18.12 0.90
C ILE A 174 2.25 -18.26 -0.53
N THR A 175 2.10 -17.12 -1.21
CA THR A 175 1.74 -17.07 -2.62
C THR A 175 2.85 -16.36 -3.38
N LYS A 176 3.40 -17.02 -4.40
CA LYS A 176 4.32 -16.39 -5.35
C LYS A 176 3.51 -15.70 -6.44
N LEU A 177 3.83 -14.44 -6.72
CA LEU A 177 3.21 -13.67 -7.80
C LEU A 177 4.26 -13.21 -8.80
N GLU A 178 4.08 -13.61 -10.06
CA GLU A 178 4.85 -13.03 -11.18
C GLU A 178 4.49 -11.55 -11.32
N GLY A 179 5.50 -10.72 -11.57
CA GLY A 179 5.35 -9.27 -11.61
C GLY A 179 5.87 -8.64 -12.90
N ASN A 180 5.36 -7.46 -13.23
CA ASN A 180 5.73 -6.70 -14.42
C ASN A 180 5.77 -5.18 -14.11
N PRO A 181 6.96 -4.60 -13.87
CA PRO A 181 7.16 -3.16 -13.63
C PRO A 181 6.57 -2.22 -14.68
N THR A 182 6.37 -2.71 -15.91
CA THR A 182 5.76 -1.91 -17.00
C THR A 182 4.31 -1.54 -16.66
N ASN A 183 3.60 -2.37 -15.89
CA ASN A 183 2.23 -2.06 -15.45
C ASN A 183 2.22 -0.83 -14.54
N THR A 184 3.14 -0.73 -13.60
CA THR A 184 3.32 0.46 -12.74
C THR A 184 3.60 1.71 -13.58
N THR A 185 4.42 1.60 -14.61
CA THR A 185 4.69 2.72 -15.53
C THR A 185 3.41 3.24 -16.20
N LYS A 186 2.54 2.34 -16.67
CA LYS A 186 1.23 2.70 -17.25
C LYS A 186 0.30 3.36 -16.22
N ARG A 187 0.24 2.82 -15.00
CA ARG A 187 -0.59 3.37 -13.92
C ARG A 187 -0.13 4.79 -13.54
N ILE A 188 1.19 5.01 -13.43
CA ILE A 188 1.77 6.34 -13.18
C ILE A 188 1.44 7.32 -14.32
N LEU A 189 1.53 6.88 -15.58
CA LEU A 189 1.18 7.72 -16.73
C LEU A 189 -0.30 8.16 -16.67
N ASN A 190 -1.22 7.23 -16.41
CA ASN A 190 -2.65 7.52 -16.28
C ASN A 190 -2.93 8.48 -15.12
N ALA A 191 -2.29 8.27 -13.98
CA ALA A 191 -2.37 9.17 -12.83
C ALA A 191 -1.94 10.60 -13.20
N LYS A 192 -0.82 10.76 -13.91
CA LYS A 192 -0.37 12.07 -14.40
C LYS A 192 -1.40 12.74 -15.32
N LEU A 193 -1.92 12.00 -16.29
CA LEU A 193 -2.93 12.52 -17.23
C LEU A 193 -4.19 13.03 -16.53
N ILE A 194 -4.62 12.37 -15.45
CA ILE A 194 -5.74 12.84 -14.64
C ILE A 194 -5.38 14.12 -13.87
N LEU A 195 -4.20 14.17 -13.26
CA LEU A 195 -3.75 15.32 -12.47
C LEU A 195 -3.40 16.55 -13.30
N GLU A 196 -3.16 16.40 -14.60
CA GLU A 196 -2.84 17.53 -15.49
C GLU A 196 -4.07 18.16 -16.15
N LYS A 197 -5.25 17.55 -15.99
CA LYS A 197 -6.52 18.05 -16.54
C LYS A 197 -7.33 18.78 -15.47
N SER A 198 -8.49 19.32 -15.88
CA SER A 198 -9.54 19.74 -14.94
C SER A 198 -10.04 18.56 -14.13
N ILE A 199 -10.75 18.85 -13.03
CA ILE A 199 -11.36 17.81 -12.19
C ILE A 199 -12.20 16.85 -13.07
N PRO A 200 -11.95 15.53 -13.03
CA PRO A 200 -12.67 14.58 -13.86
C PRO A 200 -14.03 14.21 -13.24
N ASP A 201 -14.85 13.56 -14.05
CA ASP A 201 -16.09 12.92 -13.60
C ASP A 201 -15.83 11.76 -12.63
N PRO A 202 -16.78 11.44 -11.74
CA PRO A 202 -16.58 10.37 -10.79
C PRO A 202 -16.73 9.03 -11.52
N SER A 203 -16.18 7.97 -10.94
CA SER A 203 -16.59 6.63 -11.36
C SER A 203 -18.06 6.40 -11.01
N LYS A 204 -18.81 5.76 -11.93
CA LYS A 204 -20.24 5.49 -11.78
C LYS A 204 -20.56 4.71 -10.50
N GLU A 205 -19.66 3.83 -10.09
CA GLU A 205 -19.81 2.95 -8.93
C GLU A 205 -19.06 3.47 -7.70
N CYS A 206 -18.63 4.73 -7.69
CA CYS A 206 -17.89 5.28 -6.55
C CYS A 206 -18.83 5.47 -5.35
N PRO A 207 -18.67 4.71 -4.24
CA PRO A 207 -19.56 4.83 -3.10
C PRO A 207 -19.46 6.19 -2.41
N PHE A 208 -18.27 6.81 -2.42
CA PHE A 208 -18.06 8.12 -1.81
C PHE A 208 -18.71 9.26 -2.59
N CYS A 209 -18.57 9.26 -3.92
CA CYS A 209 -19.25 10.25 -4.75
C CYS A 209 -20.76 10.05 -4.71
N SER A 210 -21.23 8.80 -4.76
CA SER A 210 -22.65 8.48 -4.61
C SER A 210 -23.19 8.98 -3.26
N TRP A 211 -22.51 8.66 -2.16
CA TRP A 211 -22.88 9.15 -0.83
C TRP A 211 -22.95 10.68 -0.76
N TYR A 212 -21.97 11.38 -1.34
CA TYR A 212 -21.96 12.84 -1.35
C TYR A 212 -23.14 13.44 -2.13
N GLU A 213 -23.45 12.91 -3.31
CA GLU A 213 -24.59 13.40 -4.11
C GLU A 213 -25.92 13.12 -3.43
N THR A 214 -26.09 11.95 -2.79
CA THR A 214 -27.26 11.63 -1.99
C THR A 214 -27.40 12.59 -0.81
N MET A 215 -26.32 12.82 -0.06
CA MET A 215 -26.32 13.77 1.07
C MET A 215 -26.68 15.19 0.62
N LYS A 216 -26.12 15.65 -0.51
CA LYS A 216 -26.44 16.97 -1.08
C LYS A 216 -27.91 17.08 -1.48
N THR A 217 -28.49 15.99 -2.01
CA THR A 217 -29.90 15.94 -2.42
C THR A 217 -30.82 16.00 -1.20
N GLU A 218 -30.57 15.16 -0.19
CA GLU A 218 -31.43 15.06 1.00
C GLU A 218 -31.37 16.30 1.91
N LEU A 219 -30.18 16.89 2.07
CA LEU A 219 -29.99 18.06 2.92
C LEU A 219 -30.27 19.39 2.20
N GLY A 220 -30.47 19.35 0.87
CA GLY A 220 -30.47 20.52 0.01
C GLY A 220 -29.13 21.26 0.00
N GLU A 221 -29.07 22.38 -0.73
CA GLU A 221 -27.96 23.32 -0.56
C GLU A 221 -28.12 24.00 0.79
N ILE A 222 -27.31 23.60 1.78
CA ILE A 222 -27.19 24.38 3.03
C ILE A 222 -26.71 25.77 2.61
N PRO A 223 -27.50 26.84 2.77
CA PRO A 223 -27.05 28.17 2.43
C PRO A 223 -25.82 28.45 3.28
N VAL A 224 -24.68 28.60 2.63
CA VAL A 224 -23.43 29.01 3.28
C VAL A 224 -23.67 30.42 3.78
N LYS A 225 -24.19 30.58 5.00
CA LYS A 225 -24.16 31.88 5.67
C LYS A 225 -22.69 32.29 5.67
N SER A 226 -22.40 33.45 5.10
CA SER A 226 -21.10 34.08 4.94
C SER A 226 -20.48 34.46 6.29
N GLN A 227 -20.41 33.55 7.25
CA GLN A 227 -19.41 33.64 8.27
C GLN A 227 -18.15 33.13 7.62
N ALA A 228 -17.20 34.05 7.43
CA ALA A 228 -15.85 33.82 6.94
C ALA A 228 -15.47 32.36 7.20
N ALA A 229 -15.38 31.58 6.13
CA ALA A 229 -14.96 30.19 6.20
C ALA A 229 -13.58 30.21 6.86
N LYS A 230 -13.56 30.12 8.20
CA LYS A 230 -12.46 29.56 8.95
C LYS A 230 -12.36 28.20 8.33
N SER A 231 -11.47 28.08 7.35
CA SER A 231 -11.12 26.82 6.70
C SER A 231 -11.19 25.80 7.82
N LEU A 232 -12.17 24.91 7.77
CA LEU A 232 -12.15 23.73 8.63
C LEU A 232 -10.83 23.08 8.24
N LYS A 233 -9.78 23.40 8.99
CA LYS A 233 -8.48 22.81 8.83
C LYS A 233 -8.76 21.40 9.24
N VAL A 234 -9.11 20.54 8.28
CA VAL A 234 -9.07 19.09 8.44
C VAL A 234 -7.75 18.86 9.15
N PRO A 235 -7.77 18.39 10.41
CA PRO A 235 -6.56 18.42 11.22
C PRO A 235 -5.47 17.66 10.47
N LYS A 236 -4.44 18.37 9.99
CA LYS A 236 -3.26 17.76 9.33
C LYS A 236 -2.63 16.66 10.20
N LYS A 237 -2.87 16.72 11.52
CA LYS A 237 -2.28 15.87 12.54
C LYS A 237 -2.56 14.38 12.40
N TYR A 238 -3.68 13.97 11.81
CA TYR A 238 -4.00 12.53 11.78
C TYR A 238 -3.40 11.76 10.60
N PHE A 239 -2.91 12.45 9.57
CA PHE A 239 -2.29 11.81 8.40
C PHE A 239 -0.76 11.65 8.50
N GLN A 240 -0.09 12.31 9.46
CA GLN A 240 1.38 12.32 9.52
C GLN A 240 2.02 11.60 10.73
N GLU A 241 1.24 11.13 11.72
CA GLU A 241 1.79 10.39 12.87
C GLU A 241 1.80 8.86 12.72
N LYS A 242 1.43 8.31 11.55
CA LYS A 242 1.51 6.85 11.27
C LYS A 242 2.80 6.46 10.53
N LEU A 243 3.94 7.01 10.97
CA LEU A 243 5.28 6.61 10.54
C LEU A 243 6.19 6.50 11.78
N ILE A 244 5.86 5.55 12.67
CA ILE A 244 6.82 4.86 13.54
C ILE A 244 6.56 3.37 13.37
#